data_AF-A0A660XZ34-F1
#
_entry.id   AF-A0A660XZ34-F1
#
_cell.length_a   1.000
_cell.length_b   1.000
_cell.length_c   1.000
_cell.angle_alpha   90.00
_cell.angle_beta   90.00
_cell.angle_gamma   90.00
#
_symmetry.space_group_name_H-M   'P 1'
#
loop_
_entity.id
_entity.type
_entity.pdbx_description
1 polymer ?
#
loop_
_entity_poly.entity_id
_entity_poly.type
_entity_poly.pdbx_seq_one_letter_code
_entity_poly.pdbx_strand_id
1 'polypeptide(L)'
;MLQEFSTKAGFIHVKRTWQELLDAALLYLTNNLLSYKIVVQRNKSDEPNIPHLVVDPNEIIEVLVTLISLIISRFEHYGSTLWIETHVKENKILTTNITGTDNIAGVEIPKKSANELFGDGKSYSPYQFSLEVIRELVANNYNGKISLEENVSNLQLTLEIPIER
;
A
#
# COMPACT_ATOMS: atom_id res chain seq x y z
N MET A 1 32.04 -10.47 17.16
CA MET A 1 31.03 -11.03 16.26
C MET A 1 30.82 -10.00 15.16
N LEU A 2 31.33 -10.26 13.96
CA LEU A 2 31.24 -9.32 12.82
C LEU A 2 29.82 -9.38 12.25
N GLN A 3 29.13 -8.25 12.27
CA GLN A 3 27.85 -8.06 11.60
C GLN A 3 28.18 -7.67 10.16
N GLU A 4 28.16 -8.63 9.24
CA GLU A 4 28.43 -8.38 7.83
C GLU A 4 27.24 -7.64 7.20
N PHE A 5 27.34 -6.31 7.15
CA PHE A 5 26.47 -5.47 6.33
C PHE A 5 26.97 -5.54 4.89
N SER A 6 26.22 -6.21 4.01
CA SER A 6 26.51 -6.20 2.58
C SER A 6 26.10 -4.85 1.98
N THR A 7 27.03 -3.90 1.95
CA THR A 7 26.89 -2.63 1.23
C THR A 7 27.16 -2.85 -0.27
N LYS A 8 26.19 -3.43 -0.98
CA LYS A 8 26.13 -3.29 -2.45
C LYS A 8 25.17 -2.14 -2.77
N ALA A 9 25.75 -0.98 -3.07
CA ALA A 9 25.12 0.20 -3.67
C ALA A 9 23.84 0.71 -2.98
N GLY A 10 23.95 1.49 -1.91
CA GLY A 10 22.90 2.44 -1.49
C GLY A 10 21.65 1.89 -0.76
N PHE A 11 21.41 0.58 -0.74
CA PHE A 11 20.26 -0.02 -0.05
C PHE A 11 20.61 -0.41 1.39
N ILE A 12 19.96 0.19 2.38
CA ILE A 12 20.18 -0.15 3.80
C ILE A 12 18.98 -0.98 4.27
N HIS A 13 19.12 -2.31 4.19
CA HIS A 13 18.17 -3.20 4.83
C HIS A 13 18.30 -3.04 6.35
N VAL A 14 17.24 -2.54 7.00
CA VAL A 14 17.20 -2.29 8.44
C VAL A 14 16.04 -3.03 9.08
N LYS A 15 16.18 -3.32 10.38
CA LYS A 15 15.07 -3.84 11.18
C LYS A 15 14.04 -2.74 11.42
N ARG A 16 12.80 -2.98 11.01
CA ARG A 16 11.65 -2.10 11.25
C ARG A 16 10.44 -2.92 11.68
N THR A 17 9.60 -2.32 12.49
CA THR A 17 8.26 -2.86 12.73
C THR A 17 7.38 -2.57 11.52
N TRP A 18 6.42 -3.45 11.25
CA TRP A 18 5.41 -3.14 10.22
C TRP A 18 4.62 -1.88 10.56
N GLN A 19 4.45 -1.62 11.86
CA GLN A 19 3.76 -0.43 12.35
C GLN A 19 4.40 0.87 11.86
N GLU A 20 5.72 0.99 12.04
CA GLU A 20 6.51 2.14 11.61
C GLU A 20 6.41 2.39 10.10
N LEU A 21 6.43 1.33 9.30
CA LEU A 21 6.37 1.42 7.83
C LEU A 21 4.98 1.92 7.36
N LEU A 22 3.91 1.38 7.95
CA LEU A 22 2.55 1.83 7.67
C LEU A 22 2.30 3.27 8.16
N ASP A 23 2.77 3.64 9.35
CA ASP A 23 2.62 5.00 9.88
C ASP A 23 3.33 6.02 8.97
N ALA A 24 4.54 5.69 8.49
CA ALA A 24 5.27 6.53 7.54
C ALA A 24 4.51 6.66 6.21
N ALA A 25 4.01 5.57 5.63
CA ALA A 25 3.24 5.60 4.39
C ALA A 25 1.96 6.44 4.51
N LEU A 26 1.23 6.32 5.61
CA LEU A 26 0.04 7.14 5.87
C LEU A 26 0.41 8.62 6.05
N LEU A 27 1.55 8.92 6.67
CA LEU A 27 2.04 10.29 6.80
C LEU A 27 2.29 10.94 5.42
N TYR A 28 2.90 10.22 4.48
CA TYR A 28 3.07 10.70 3.09
C TYR A 28 1.73 11.01 2.41
N LEU A 29 0.66 10.31 2.79
CA LEU A 29 -0.67 10.46 2.21
C LEU A 29 -1.59 11.41 2.97
N THR A 30 -1.10 12.06 4.03
CA THR A 30 -1.89 12.94 4.91
C THR A 30 -2.71 13.97 4.13
N ASN A 31 -2.11 14.62 3.13
CA ASN A 31 -2.80 15.63 2.33
C ASN A 31 -3.99 15.05 1.55
N ASN A 32 -3.84 13.86 0.98
CA ASN A 32 -4.92 13.17 0.26
C ASN A 32 -6.03 12.75 1.23
N LEU A 33 -5.64 12.14 2.35
CA LEU A 33 -6.57 11.69 3.38
C LEU A 33 -7.40 12.85 3.93
N LEU A 34 -6.77 13.99 4.25
CA LEU A 34 -7.46 15.18 4.75
C LEU A 34 -8.33 15.84 3.68
N SER A 35 -7.81 16.01 2.47
CA SER A 35 -8.54 16.68 1.38
C SER A 35 -9.80 15.93 0.99
N TYR A 36 -9.74 14.60 0.92
CA TYR A 36 -10.88 13.74 0.61
C TYR A 36 -11.68 13.31 1.85
N LYS A 37 -11.30 13.77 3.04
CA LYS A 37 -11.93 13.42 4.33
C LYS A 37 -11.99 11.90 4.55
N ILE A 38 -10.99 11.17 4.09
CA ILE A 38 -10.96 9.71 4.14
C ILE A 38 -10.74 9.26 5.58
N VAL A 39 -11.58 8.34 6.04
CA VAL A 39 -11.45 7.73 7.37
C VAL A 39 -10.55 6.51 7.24
N VAL A 40 -9.40 6.51 7.91
CA VAL A 40 -8.52 5.34 7.95
C VAL A 40 -8.83 4.52 9.19
N GLN A 41 -9.25 3.28 8.99
CA GLN A 41 -9.49 2.30 10.04
C GLN A 41 -8.43 1.21 9.95
N ARG A 42 -7.73 1.02 11.06
CA ARG A 42 -6.57 0.13 11.13
C ARG A 42 -6.71 -0.80 12.31
N ASN A 43 -6.59 -2.10 12.07
CA ASN A 43 -6.53 -3.06 13.16
C ASN A 43 -5.14 -2.98 13.81
N LYS A 44 -5.08 -2.34 14.98
CA LYS A 44 -3.84 -2.20 15.77
C LYS A 44 -3.61 -3.33 16.77
N SER A 45 -4.57 -4.24 16.99
CA SER A 45 -4.43 -5.27 18.03
C SER A 45 -3.37 -6.31 17.69
N ASP A 46 -3.22 -6.61 16.39
CA ASP A 46 -2.36 -7.70 15.93
C ASP A 46 -0.94 -7.23 15.62
N GLU A 47 -0.74 -5.93 15.43
CA GLU A 47 0.52 -5.32 15.00
C GLU A 47 1.69 -5.50 15.98
N PRO A 48 1.48 -5.42 17.32
CA PRO A 48 2.55 -5.69 18.28
C PRO A 48 3.09 -7.13 18.20
N ASN A 49 2.31 -8.06 17.66
CA ASN A 49 2.69 -9.47 17.51
C ASN A 49 3.43 -9.74 16.19
N ILE A 50 3.50 -8.76 15.29
CA ILE A 50 4.22 -8.88 14.03
C ILE A 50 5.72 -8.74 14.32
N PRO A 51 6.55 -9.74 13.96
CA PRO A 51 7.99 -9.65 14.15
C PRO A 51 8.60 -8.53 13.29
N HIS A 52 9.75 -8.03 13.72
CA HIS A 52 10.47 -7.03 12.96
C HIS A 52 10.93 -7.61 11.62
N LEU A 53 10.79 -6.82 10.56
CA LEU A 53 11.19 -7.20 9.21
C LEU A 53 12.55 -6.57 8.89
N VAL A 54 13.38 -7.31 8.15
CA VAL A 54 14.62 -6.80 7.57
C VAL A 54 14.34 -6.40 6.14
N VAL A 55 14.11 -5.11 5.90
CA VAL A 55 13.66 -4.57 4.60
C VAL A 55 14.36 -3.25 4.31
N ASP A 56 14.34 -2.80 3.05
CA ASP A 56 14.58 -1.40 2.75
C ASP A 56 13.30 -0.60 3.08
N PRO A 57 13.33 0.32 4.05
CA PRO A 57 12.14 1.06 4.45
C PRO A 57 11.57 1.92 3.33
N ASN A 58 12.41 2.50 2.48
CA ASN A 58 11.95 3.40 1.43
C ASN A 58 11.15 2.65 0.38
N GLU A 59 11.64 1.48 -0.05
CA GLU A 59 10.95 0.62 -1.01
C GLU A 59 9.60 0.15 -0.46
N ILE A 60 9.55 -0.32 0.80
CA ILE A 60 8.29 -0.79 1.39
C ILE A 60 7.32 0.37 1.60
N ILE A 61 7.80 1.54 2.03
CA ILE A 61 6.96 2.74 2.15
C ILE A 61 6.38 3.12 0.79
N GLU A 62 7.19 3.10 -0.28
CA GLU A 62 6.72 3.39 -1.65
C GLU A 62 5.66 2.39 -2.12
N VAL A 63 5.86 1.09 -1.85
CA VAL A 63 4.84 0.05 -2.12
C VAL A 63 3.55 0.39 -1.39
N LEU A 64 3.60 0.66 -0.08
CA LEU A 64 2.42 0.97 0.71
C LEU A 64 1.71 2.25 0.25
N VAL A 65 2.47 3.31 -0.04
CA VAL A 65 1.95 4.58 -0.57
C VAL A 65 1.24 4.35 -1.89
N THR A 66 1.82 3.55 -2.79
CA THR A 66 1.24 3.24 -4.09
C THR A 66 -0.06 2.44 -3.94
N LEU A 67 -0.06 1.37 -3.14
CA LEU A 67 -1.25 0.56 -2.89
C LEU A 67 -2.40 1.37 -2.29
N ILE A 68 -2.12 2.18 -1.27
CA ILE A 68 -3.15 3.02 -0.65
C ILE A 68 -3.63 4.09 -1.65
N SER A 69 -2.74 4.70 -2.41
CA SER A 69 -3.12 5.70 -3.43
C SER A 69 -4.03 5.13 -4.51
N LEU A 70 -3.83 3.86 -4.88
CA LEU A 70 -4.70 3.15 -5.82
C LEU A 70 -6.12 2.96 -5.27
N ILE A 71 -6.26 2.68 -3.98
CA ILE A 71 -7.58 2.62 -3.35
C ILE A 71 -8.22 4.01 -3.32
N ILE A 72 -7.47 5.02 -2.86
CA ILE A 72 -7.96 6.40 -2.73
C ILE A 72 -8.43 6.95 -4.07
N SER A 73 -7.71 6.65 -5.17
CA SER A 73 -8.06 7.17 -6.51
C SER A 73 -9.37 6.62 -7.07
N ARG A 74 -9.92 5.55 -6.48
CA ARG A 74 -11.22 4.99 -6.85
C ARG A 74 -12.38 5.58 -6.06
N PHE A 75 -12.14 6.34 -5.01
CA PHE A 75 -13.23 6.98 -4.28
C PHE A 75 -13.87 8.07 -5.14
N GLU A 76 -15.19 7.97 -5.27
CA GLU A 76 -15.99 8.96 -5.97
C GLU A 76 -16.63 9.94 -4.99
N HIS A 77 -16.62 9.63 -3.70
CA HIS A 77 -17.26 10.45 -2.66
C HIS A 77 -16.29 10.85 -1.53
N TYR A 78 -16.53 12.02 -0.94
CA TYR A 78 -15.85 12.44 0.29
C TYR A 78 -16.32 11.59 1.48
N GLY A 79 -15.44 11.38 2.45
CA GLY A 79 -15.79 10.61 3.65
C GLY A 79 -15.73 9.10 3.47
N SER A 80 -15.18 8.62 2.35
CA SER A 80 -14.93 7.20 2.11
C SER A 80 -13.96 6.59 3.13
N THR A 81 -14.04 5.28 3.30
CA THR A 81 -13.28 4.58 4.35
C THR A 81 -12.21 3.70 3.76
N LEU A 82 -11.01 3.78 4.32
CA LEU A 82 -9.87 2.92 4.04
C LEU A 82 -9.65 1.99 5.23
N TRP A 83 -9.79 0.68 5.02
CA TRP A 83 -9.51 -0.34 6.00
C TRP A 83 -8.15 -0.97 5.75
N ILE A 84 -7.29 -1.02 6.77
CA ILE A 84 -5.98 -1.67 6.72
C ILE A 84 -5.91 -2.72 7.83
N GLU A 85 -5.71 -3.96 7.42
CA GLU A 85 -5.54 -5.10 8.33
C GLU A 85 -4.22 -5.78 8.02
N THR A 86 -3.45 -6.11 9.05
CA THR A 86 -2.23 -6.90 8.88
C THR A 86 -2.22 -8.06 9.85
N HIS A 87 -1.89 -9.24 9.34
CA HIS A 87 -1.73 -10.45 10.12
C HIS A 87 -0.54 -11.27 9.62
N VAL A 88 -0.04 -12.17 10.46
CA VAL A 88 0.95 -13.17 10.09
C VAL A 88 0.27 -14.52 9.96
N LYS A 89 0.30 -15.11 8.77
CA LYS A 89 -0.21 -16.47 8.53
C LYS A 89 0.75 -17.52 9.10
N GLU A 90 0.25 -18.73 9.34
CA GLU A 90 1.02 -19.85 9.92
C GLU A 90 2.34 -20.16 9.20
N ASN A 91 2.41 -19.89 7.89
CA ASN A 91 3.60 -20.05 7.06
C ASN A 91 4.59 -18.87 7.13
N LYS A 92 4.51 -18.03 8.17
CA LYS A 92 5.35 -16.84 8.35
C LYS A 92 5.25 -15.83 7.21
N ILE A 93 4.10 -15.77 6.54
CA ILE A 93 3.80 -14.73 5.56
C ILE A 93 3.07 -13.60 6.26
N LEU A 94 3.64 -12.41 6.19
CA LEU A 94 2.96 -11.17 6.52
C LEU A 94 1.94 -10.88 5.42
N THR A 95 0.67 -10.77 5.79
CA THR A 95 -0.40 -10.42 4.86
C THR A 95 -1.03 -9.11 5.30
N THR A 96 -0.97 -8.11 4.43
CA THR A 96 -1.61 -6.80 4.61
C THR A 96 -2.73 -6.65 3.60
N ASN A 97 -3.96 -6.54 4.09
CA ASN A 97 -5.14 -6.23 3.29
C ASN A 97 -5.42 -4.73 3.39
N ILE A 98 -5.63 -4.10 2.24
CA ILE A 98 -5.98 -2.68 2.11
C ILE A 98 -7.27 -2.63 1.30
N THR A 99 -8.37 -2.28 1.96
CA THR A 99 -9.70 -2.27 1.36
C THR A 99 -10.29 -0.87 1.37
N GLY A 100 -10.85 -0.45 0.25
CA GLY A 100 -11.61 0.80 0.15
C GLY A 100 -13.10 0.55 0.08
N THR A 101 -13.86 1.33 0.85
CA THR A 101 -15.32 1.39 0.75
C THR A 101 -15.74 2.82 0.49
N ASP A 102 -16.35 3.05 -0.66
CA ASP A 102 -16.78 4.37 -1.07
C ASP A 102 -18.04 4.81 -0.31
N ASN A 103 -18.12 6.07 0.07
CA ASN A 103 -19.24 6.64 0.80
C ASN A 103 -20.33 7.12 -0.17
N ILE A 104 -21.08 6.19 -0.77
CA ILE A 104 -22.12 6.47 -1.78
C ILE A 104 -23.21 7.45 -1.27
N ALA A 105 -23.44 7.52 0.04
CA ALA A 105 -24.37 8.47 0.65
C ALA A 105 -23.76 9.88 0.86
N GLY A 106 -22.48 10.05 0.55
CA GLY A 106 -21.69 11.26 0.75
C GLY A 106 -21.78 12.27 -0.39
N VAL A 107 -20.95 13.31 -0.30
CA VAL A 107 -20.81 14.31 -1.36
C VAL A 107 -19.84 13.78 -2.42
N GLU A 108 -20.26 13.77 -3.68
CA GLU A 108 -19.38 13.42 -4.80
C GLU A 108 -18.15 14.35 -4.85
N ILE A 109 -16.99 13.76 -5.12
CA ILE A 109 -15.75 14.48 -5.38
C ILE A 109 -15.90 15.09 -6.79
N PRO A 110 -15.74 16.42 -6.94
CA PRO A 110 -15.77 17.05 -8.25
C PRO A 110 -14.76 16.36 -9.16
N LYS A 111 -15.25 15.69 -10.22
CA LYS A 111 -14.39 15.05 -11.21
C LYS A 111 -13.46 16.12 -11.75
N LYS A 112 -12.16 16.03 -11.43
CA LYS A 112 -11.15 16.89 -12.06
C LYS A 112 -11.31 16.71 -13.56
N SER A 113 -11.47 17.82 -14.28
CA SER A 113 -11.61 17.84 -15.74
C SER A 113 -10.59 16.87 -16.35
N ALA A 114 -11.06 15.96 -17.20
CA ALA A 114 -10.34 14.82 -17.77
C ALA A 114 -9.06 15.15 -18.60
N ASN A 115 -8.56 16.39 -18.54
CA ASN A 115 -7.36 16.85 -19.25
C ASN A 115 -6.04 16.53 -18.53
N GLU A 116 -6.05 15.88 -17.37
CA GLU A 116 -4.82 15.35 -16.74
C GLU A 116 -4.55 13.87 -17.10
N LEU A 117 -5.40 13.24 -17.91
CA LEU A 117 -5.20 11.87 -18.38
C LEU A 117 -4.56 11.87 -19.77
N PHE A 118 -3.23 11.85 -19.75
CA PHE A 118 -2.30 11.48 -20.81
C PHE A 118 -2.92 10.74 -22.02
N GLY A 119 -2.88 11.39 -23.18
CA GLY A 119 -2.58 10.85 -24.52
C GLY A 119 -3.41 9.67 -25.07
N ASP A 120 -4.01 9.89 -26.23
CA ASP A 120 -4.76 8.94 -27.09
C ASP A 120 -3.91 7.80 -27.72
N GLY A 121 -3.02 7.17 -26.96
CA GLY A 121 -2.27 6.00 -27.39
C GLY A 121 -2.54 4.85 -26.44
N LYS A 122 -3.12 3.73 -26.92
CA LYS A 122 -3.42 2.46 -26.19
C LYS A 122 -2.94 2.48 -24.74
N SER A 123 -3.70 3.18 -23.90
CA SER A 123 -3.18 3.79 -22.68
C SER A 123 -3.28 2.81 -21.53
N TYR A 124 -2.14 2.34 -21.03
CA TYR A 124 -2.10 1.84 -19.66
C TYR A 124 -2.44 3.02 -18.78
N SER A 125 -3.51 2.92 -17.98
CA SER A 125 -3.77 3.97 -16.99
C SER A 125 -2.51 4.10 -16.10
N PRO A 126 -2.07 5.32 -15.74
CA PRO A 126 -0.86 5.52 -14.92
C PRO A 126 -0.83 4.62 -13.67
N TYR A 127 -2.00 4.34 -13.11
CA TYR A 127 -2.21 3.44 -11.98
C TYR A 127 -1.93 1.96 -12.26
N GLN A 128 -2.27 1.46 -13.46
CA GLN A 128 -1.91 0.09 -13.85
C GLN A 128 -0.40 -0.05 -14.00
N PHE A 129 0.27 0.96 -14.58
CA PHE A 129 1.73 0.95 -14.67
C PHE A 129 2.38 0.94 -13.28
N SER A 130 1.97 1.84 -12.38
CA SER A 130 2.50 1.88 -11.02
C SER A 130 2.27 0.57 -10.26
N LEU A 131 1.11 -0.08 -10.42
CA LEU A 131 0.82 -1.37 -9.81
C LEU A 131 1.74 -2.49 -10.32
N GLU A 132 2.02 -2.54 -11.62
CA GLU A 132 2.94 -3.53 -12.19
C GLU A 132 4.38 -3.32 -11.71
N VAL A 133 4.84 -2.07 -11.63
CA VAL A 133 6.18 -1.74 -11.11
C VAL A 133 6.35 -2.24 -9.67
N ILE A 134 5.40 -1.94 -8.78
CA ILE A 134 5.50 -2.41 -7.39
C ILE A 134 5.32 -3.92 -7.25
N ARG A 135 4.54 -4.56 -8.15
CA ARG A 135 4.42 -6.04 -8.20
C ARG A 135 5.76 -6.68 -8.51
N GLU A 136 6.45 -6.17 -9.52
CA GLU A 136 7.79 -6.66 -9.90
C GLU A 136 8.80 -6.43 -8.78
N LEU A 137 8.81 -5.25 -8.16
CA LEU A 137 9.67 -4.95 -7.02
C LEU A 137 9.42 -5.90 -5.85
N VAL A 138 8.16 -6.11 -5.46
CA VAL A 138 7.81 -7.01 -4.34
C VAL A 138 8.17 -8.46 -4.66
N ALA A 139 7.93 -8.92 -5.89
CA ALA A 139 8.28 -10.28 -6.30
C ALA A 139 9.80 -10.51 -6.28
N ASN A 140 10.58 -9.59 -6.85
CA ASN A 140 12.02 -9.76 -7.03
C ASN A 140 12.83 -9.46 -5.77
N ASN A 141 12.49 -8.40 -5.04
CA ASN A 141 13.28 -7.97 -3.89
C ASN A 141 12.83 -8.63 -2.60
N TYR A 142 11.57 -9.09 -2.51
CA TYR A 142 10.96 -9.58 -1.27
C TYR A 142 10.37 -10.98 -1.36
N ASN A 143 10.42 -11.65 -2.51
CA ASN A 143 9.72 -12.92 -2.77
C ASN A 143 8.23 -12.86 -2.37
N GLY A 144 7.66 -11.65 -2.48
CA GLY A 144 6.28 -11.38 -2.07
C GLY A 144 5.31 -11.45 -3.24
N LYS A 145 4.06 -11.09 -2.95
CA LYS A 145 2.97 -11.04 -3.94
C LYS A 145 2.05 -9.87 -3.63
N ILE A 146 1.57 -9.20 -4.68
CA ILE A 146 0.47 -8.25 -4.59
C ILE A 146 -0.70 -8.79 -5.42
N SER A 147 -1.83 -9.04 -4.76
CA SER A 147 -3.08 -9.46 -5.39
C SER A 147 -4.09 -8.31 -5.37
N LEU A 148 -4.93 -8.24 -6.40
CA LEU A 148 -6.00 -7.26 -6.53
C LEU A 148 -7.31 -8.01 -6.72
N GLU A 149 -8.29 -7.70 -5.89
CA GLU A 149 -9.68 -8.16 -6.02
C GLU A 149 -10.58 -6.94 -6.18
N GLU A 150 -11.25 -6.84 -7.33
CA GLU A 150 -12.18 -5.75 -7.65
C GLU A 150 -13.59 -6.32 -7.71
N ASN A 151 -14.42 -5.90 -6.76
CA ASN A 151 -15.86 -6.13 -6.79
C ASN A 151 -16.57 -4.80 -7.05
N VAL A 152 -17.83 -4.83 -7.50
CA VAL A 152 -18.61 -3.68 -7.99
C VAL A 152 -18.58 -2.45 -7.06
N SER A 153 -18.42 -2.65 -5.75
CA SER A 153 -18.44 -1.58 -4.74
C SER A 153 -17.18 -1.50 -3.87
N ASN A 154 -16.23 -2.44 -3.99
CA ASN A 154 -15.06 -2.51 -3.12
C ASN A 154 -13.83 -2.92 -3.92
N LEU A 155 -12.74 -2.20 -3.71
CA LEU A 155 -11.40 -2.56 -4.18
C LEU A 155 -10.60 -3.08 -2.99
N GLN A 156 -10.04 -4.28 -3.12
CA GLN A 156 -9.16 -4.87 -2.13
C GLN A 156 -7.80 -5.18 -2.75
N LEU A 157 -6.75 -4.66 -2.11
CA LEU A 157 -5.37 -4.95 -2.42
C LEU A 157 -4.77 -5.77 -1.28
N THR A 158 -4.11 -6.87 -1.63
CA THR A 158 -3.47 -7.77 -0.66
C THR A 158 -1.98 -7.84 -0.95
N LEU A 159 -1.16 -7.38 -0.01
CA LEU A 159 0.29 -7.50 -0.01
C LEU A 159 0.72 -8.67 0.87
N GLU A 160 1.49 -9.59 0.31
CA GLU A 160 2.06 -10.75 1.00
C GLU A 160 3.58 -10.69 0.94
N ILE A 161 4.25 -10.73 2.10
CA ILE A 161 5.72 -10.72 2.20
C ILE A 161 6.15 -11.82 3.20
N PRO A 162 7.05 -12.75 2.83
CA PRO A 162 7.67 -13.67 3.77
C PRO A 162 8.49 -12.93 4.84
N ILE A 163 8.31 -13.30 6.10
CA ILE A 163 9.00 -12.69 7.25
C ILE A 163 10.45 -13.18 7.38
N GLU A 164 10.70 -14.43 7.00
CA GLU A 164 12.03 -15.05 7.03
C GLU A 164 12.50 -15.32 5.60
N ARG A 165 13.76 -14.94 5.32
CA ARG A 165 14.49 -15.26 4.09
C ARG A 165 15.55 -16.31 4.38
#